data_AF-A0A2E8G9W5-F1
#
_entry.id   AF-A0A2E8G9W5-F1
#
_cell.length_a   1.000
_cell.length_b   1.000
_cell.length_c   1.000
_cell.angle_alpha   90.00
_cell.angle_beta   90.00
_cell.angle_gamma   90.00
#
_symmetry.space_group_name_H-M   'P 1'
#
loop_
_entity.id
_entity.type
_entity.pdbx_description
1 polymer ?
#
loop_
_entity_poly.entity_id
_entity_poly.type
_entity_poly.pdbx_seq_one_letter_code
_entity_poly.pdbx_strand_id
1 'polypeptide(L)' 'MDIVVNDEPCQVDEGLLVSGLLAQLGLSLRYLVVERNRVIIPHDAFDTTVLAADDRVEVIRFIGGGCDQYTPHNSRI' A
#
# COMPACT_ATOMS: atom_id res chain seq x y z
N MET A 1 6.58 -7.50 14.06
CA MET A 1 7.35 -8.27 13.07
C MET A 1 7.95 -7.34 12.05
N ASP A 2 9.11 -7.69 11.51
CA ASP A 2 9.82 -6.90 10.49
C ASP A 2 9.39 -7.35 9.10
N ILE A 3 9.00 -6.39 8.28
CA ILE A 3 8.69 -6.56 6.85
C ILE A 3 9.43 -5.48 6.05
N VAL A 4 9.41 -5.57 4.73
CA VAL A 4 9.92 -4.53 3.84
C VAL A 4 8.75 -3.97 3.03
N VAL A 5 8.56 -2.66 3.07
CA VAL A 5 7.52 -1.95 2.33
C VAL A 5 8.18 -0.94 1.39
N ASN A 6 7.99 -1.08 0.08
CA ASN A 6 8.64 -0.21 -0.93
C ASN A 6 10.17 -0.11 -0.74
N ASP A 7 10.84 -1.25 -0.56
CA ASP A 7 12.27 -1.35 -0.23
C ASP A 7 12.71 -0.75 1.13
N GLU A 8 11.79 -0.21 1.92
CA GLU A 8 12.08 0.32 3.26
C GLU A 8 11.68 -0.68 4.36
N PRO A 9 12.57 -0.96 5.34
CA PRO A 9 12.23 -1.83 6.46
C PRO A 9 11.15 -1.16 7.34
N CYS A 10 10.10 -1.91 7.65
CA CYS A 10 8.94 -1.46 8.40
C CYS A 10 8.59 -2.48 9.50
N GLN A 11 8.33 -1.99 10.71
CA GLN A 11 7.79 -2.81 11.79
C GLN A 11 6.27 -2.70 11.85
N VAL A 12 5.62 -3.86 11.85
CA VAL A 12 4.16 -3.99 11.91
C VAL A 12 3.74 -4.99 12.98
N ASP A 13 2.51 -4.92 13.45
CA ASP A 13 1.94 -5.90 14.37
C ASP A 13 1.79 -7.28 13.72
N GLU A 14 1.90 -8.33 14.54
CA GLU A 14 1.61 -9.69 14.08
C GLU A 14 0.13 -9.84 13.69
N GLY A 15 -0.12 -10.50 12.56
CA GLY A 15 -1.48 -10.66 12.06
C GLY A 15 -2.05 -9.43 11.33
N LEU A 16 -1.24 -8.39 11.08
CA LEU A 16 -1.68 -7.22 10.33
C LEU A 16 -2.11 -7.63 8.91
N LEU A 17 -3.29 -7.16 8.50
CA LEU A 17 -3.79 -7.33 7.15
C LEU A 17 -3.17 -6.33 6.19
N VAL A 18 -3.13 -6.65 4.91
CA VAL A 18 -2.72 -5.71 3.85
C VAL A 18 -3.54 -4.41 3.94
N SER A 19 -4.86 -4.49 4.14
CA SER A 19 -5.70 -3.30 4.32
C SER A 19 -5.30 -2.44 5.52
N GLY A 20 -4.89 -3.08 6.63
CA GLY A 20 -4.39 -2.39 7.82
C GLY A 20 -3.09 -1.64 7.57
N LEU A 21 -2.14 -2.26 6.85
CA LEU A 21 -0.89 -1.60 6.45
C LEU A 21 -1.16 -0.36 5.57
N LEU A 22 -2.06 -0.49 4.59
CA LEU A 22 -2.41 0.62 3.69
C LEU A 22 -3.09 1.78 4.43
N ALA A 23 -3.92 1.47 5.43
CA ALA A 23 -4.53 2.46 6.29
C ALA A 23 -3.49 3.20 7.14
N GLN A 24 -2.48 2.50 7.68
CA GLN A 24 -1.37 3.13 8.42
C GLN A 24 -0.54 4.07 7.53
N LEU A 25 -0.35 3.70 6.26
CA LEU A 25 0.35 4.53 5.28
C LEU A 25 -0.51 5.70 4.75
N GLY A 26 -1.79 5.79 5.12
CA GLY A 26 -2.71 6.84 4.66
C GLY A 26 -3.03 6.75 3.15
N LEU A 27 -2.92 5.56 2.57
CA LEU A 27 -3.08 5.35 1.13
C LEU A 27 -4.52 4.99 0.78
N SER A 28 -5.04 5.64 -0.28
CA SER A 28 -6.37 5.32 -0.82
C SER A 28 -6.32 4.11 -1.74
N LEU A 29 -7.20 3.13 -1.50
CA LEU A 29 -7.25 1.85 -2.23
C LEU A 29 -7.66 1.97 -3.70
N ARG A 30 -8.20 3.12 -4.12
CA ARG A 30 -8.86 3.30 -5.43
C ARG A 30 -7.94 3.16 -6.64
N TYR A 31 -6.64 3.45 -6.53
CA TYR A 31 -5.67 3.40 -7.65
C TYR A 31 -4.36 2.72 -7.24
N LEU A 32 -4.49 1.73 -6.38
CA LEU A 32 -3.40 1.03 -5.74
C LEU A 32 -3.36 -0.41 -6.25
N VAL A 33 -2.15 -0.90 -6.50
CA VAL A 33 -1.86 -2.33 -6.55
C VAL A 33 -0.86 -2.64 -5.46
N VAL A 34 -1.15 -3.70 -4.71
CA VAL A 34 -0.23 -4.26 -3.73
C VAL A 34 0.35 -5.53 -4.29
N GLU A 35 1.66 -5.62 -4.31
CA GLU A 35 2.40 -6.84 -4.56
C GLU A 35 3.00 -7.32 -3.25
N ARG A 36 2.87 -8.61 -2.95
CA ARG A 36 3.51 -9.28 -1.82
C ARG A 36 4.40 -10.39 -2.36
N ASN A 37 5.70 -10.35 -2.07
CA ASN A 37 6.67 -11.37 -2.47
C ASN A 37 6.61 -11.71 -3.98
N ARG A 38 6.48 -10.71 -4.85
CA ARG A 38 6.31 -10.88 -6.31
C ARG A 38 4.97 -11.47 -6.75
N VAL A 39 3.97 -11.44 -5.88
CA VAL A 39 2.60 -11.86 -6.16
C VAL A 39 1.66 -10.69 -5.97
N ILE A 40 0.99 -10.28 -7.04
CA ILE A 40 -0.03 -9.22 -7.00
C ILE A 40 -1.21 -9.72 -6.17
N ILE A 41 -1.54 -8.97 -5.11
CA ILE A 41 -2.71 -9.23 -4.28
C ILE A 41 -3.91 -8.50 -4.92
N PRO A 42 -5.00 -9.20 -5.27
CA PRO A 42 -6.20 -8.56 -5.75
C PRO A 42 -6.84 -7.72 -4.64
N HIS A 43 -7.48 -6.61 -5.01
CA HIS A 43 -8.06 -5.66 -4.06
C HIS A 43 -9.03 -6.33 -3.06
N ASP A 44 -9.86 -7.26 -3.53
CA ASP A 44 -10.81 -8.00 -2.68
C ASP A 44 -10.13 -8.89 -1.62
N ALA A 45 -8.84 -9.20 -1.81
CA ALA A 45 -8.06 -9.99 -0.86
C ALA A 45 -7.34 -9.13 0.19
N PHE A 46 -7.38 -7.79 0.13
CA PHE A 46 -6.65 -6.93 1.07
C PHE A 46 -7.10 -7.13 2.53
N ASP A 47 -8.38 -7.35 2.77
CA ASP A 47 -8.95 -7.59 4.10
C ASP A 47 -8.87 -9.04 4.58
N THR A 48 -8.29 -9.93 3.78
CA THR A 48 -8.12 -11.35 4.13
C THR A 48 -6.66 -11.81 4.10
N THR A 49 -5.80 -11.04 3.43
CA THR A 49 -4.38 -11.35 3.31
C THR A 49 -3.65 -10.84 4.54
N VAL A 50 -3.25 -11.77 5.40
CA VAL A 50 -2.42 -11.52 6.57
C VAL A 50 -0.95 -11.42 6.14
N LEU A 51 -0.27 -10.36 6.56
CA LEU A 51 1.17 -10.19 6.40
C LEU A 51 1.92 -11.13 7.34
N ALA A 52 3.11 -11.55 6.93
CA ALA A 52 4.02 -12.37 7.69
C ALA A 52 5.38 -11.68 7.83
N ALA A 53 6.18 -12.11 8.80
CA ALA A 53 7.56 -11.63 8.95
C ALA A 53 8.38 -11.91 7.67
N ASP A 54 9.32 -11.02 7.35
CA ASP A 54 10.17 -11.06 6.15
C ASP A 54 9.41 -10.86 4.82
N ASP A 55 8.12 -10.55 4.86
CA ASP A 55 7.37 -10.22 3.64
C ASP A 55 7.93 -8.96 2.98
N ARG A 56 8.00 -9.01 1.65
CA ARG A 56 8.26 -7.84 0.80
C ARG A 56 6.96 -7.37 0.19
N VAL A 57 6.54 -6.17 0.56
CA VAL A 57 5.32 -5.53 0.09
C VAL A 57 5.70 -4.34 -0.79
N GLU A 58 5.24 -4.33 -2.03
CA GLU A 58 5.36 -3.19 -2.92
C GLU A 58 3.99 -2.57 -3.16
N VAL A 59 3.91 -1.26 -2.97
CA VAL A 59 2.70 -0.46 -3.10
C VAL A 59 2.84 0.39 -4.35
N ILE A 60 2.25 -0.09 -5.44
CA ILE A 60 2.32 0.57 -6.75
C ILE A 60 1.08 1.42 -6.93
N ARG A 61 1.27 2.74 -7.10
CA ARG A 61 0.18 3.65 -7.47
C ARG A 61 0.12 3.78 -8.98
N PHE A 62 -1.05 3.51 -9.56
CA PHE A 62 -1.28 3.80 -10.97
C PHE A 62 -1.45 5.30 -11.16
N ILE A 63 -0.40 5.96 -11.66
CA ILE A 63 -0.51 7.26 -12.31
C ILE A 63 -0.98 7.03 -13.74
N GLY A 64 -2.30 7.02 -13.93
CA GLY A 64 -2.89 6.98 -15.28
C GLY A 64 -2.34 8.13 -16.12
N GLY A 65 -1.67 7.80 -17.22
CA GLY A 65 -1.22 8.78 -18.19
C GLY A 65 -2.42 9.36 -18.94
N GLY A 66 -2.65 10.67 -18.75
CA GLY A 66 -3.57 11.48 -19.56
C GLY A 66 -4.65 12.16 -18.73
N CYS A 67 -4.46 13.47 -18.48
CA CYS A 67 -5.44 14.44 -17.97
C CYS A 67 -6.15 14.16 -16.63
N ASP A 68 -5.41 14.08 -15.52
CA ASP A 68 -5.88 14.65 -14.26
C ASP A 68 -4.67 15.21 -13.49
N GLN A 69 -4.56 16.54 -13.45
CA GLN A 69 -3.51 17.21 -12.70
C GLN A 69 -3.84 17.11 -11.21
N TYR A 70 -3.08 16.32 -10.46
CA TYR A 70 -3.00 16.47 -9.02
C TYR A 70 -2.38 17.84 -8.71
N THR A 71 -3.22 18.88 -8.61
CA THR A 71 -2.86 20.15 -8.00
C THR A 71 -3.26 20.07 -6.52
N PRO A 72 -2.33 19.95 -5.57
CA PRO A 72 -2.68 20.19 -4.19
C PRO A 72 -3.05 21.68 -4.06
N HIS A 73 -4.35 21.95 -3.96
CA HIS A 73 -4.87 23.26 -3.56
C HIS A 73 -4.49 23.49 -2.09
N ASN A 74 -3.29 24.04 -1.86
CA ASN A 74 -2.96 24.64 -0.58
C ASN A 74 -3.30 26.13 -0.66
N SER A 75 -4.60 26.43 -0.55
CA SER A 75 -5.10 27.79 -0.32
C SER A 75 -4.56 28.29 1.02
N ARG A 76 -3.54 29.15 0.96
CA ARG A 76 -3.19 30.03 2.08
C ARG A 76 -3.98 31.32 1.90
N ILE A 77 -4.83 31.60 2.88
CA ILE A 77 -5.52 32.87 3.09
C ILE A 77 -4.55 33.80 3.83
#